data_AF-A0A183HU58-F1
#
_entry.id   AF-A0A183HU58-F1
#
_cell.length_a   1.000
_cell.length_b   1.000
_cell.length_c   1.000
_cell.angle_alpha   90.00
_cell.angle_beta   90.00
_cell.angle_gamma   90.00
#
_symmetry.space_group_name_H-M   'P 1'
#
loop_
_entity.id
_entity.type
_entity.pdbx_description
1 polymer ?
#
loop_
_entity_poly.entity_id
_entity_poly.type
_entity_poly.pdbx_seq_one_letter_code
_entity_poly.pdbx_strand_id
1 'polypeptide(L)' 'MTARSSITSSEPTITSTTFTDSIDISKSRMRRQKANTRERNRMHGLNRALDKLRQRVPITTQHQKLSKIETLRLASN' A
#
# COMPACT_ATOMS: atom_id res chain seq x y z
N MET A 1 18.52 -42.41 -49.16
CA MET A 1 19.36 -41.20 -49.08
C MET A 1 18.77 -40.32 -48.00
N THR A 2 19.55 -40.02 -46.97
CA THR A 2 19.12 -39.45 -45.70
C THR A 2 19.02 -37.93 -45.79
N ALA A 3 17.84 -37.34 -45.57
CA ALA A 3 17.71 -35.91 -45.31
C ALA A 3 17.74 -35.69 -43.79
N ARG A 4 18.83 -35.07 -43.32
CA ARG A 4 19.08 -34.73 -41.92
C ARG A 4 18.21 -33.52 -41.54
N SER A 5 17.29 -33.68 -40.59
CA SER A 5 16.56 -32.55 -40.00
C SER A 5 17.48 -31.77 -39.06
N SER A 6 17.77 -30.52 -39.41
CA SER A 6 18.54 -29.59 -38.59
C SER A 6 17.69 -29.13 -37.40
N ILE A 7 18.04 -29.57 -36.20
CA ILE A 7 17.52 -29.05 -34.94
C ILE A 7 18.07 -27.62 -34.82
N THR A 8 17.23 -26.62 -34.99
CA THR A 8 17.58 -25.23 -34.64
C THR A 8 17.59 -25.16 -33.11
N SER A 9 18.77 -25.29 -32.50
CA SER A 9 18.97 -24.95 -31.10
C SER A 9 18.75 -23.45 -30.95
N SER A 10 17.61 -23.07 -30.37
CA SER A 10 17.42 -21.73 -29.80
C SER A 10 18.39 -21.59 -28.63
N GLU A 11 19.56 -21.00 -28.88
CA GLU A 11 20.47 -20.58 -27.81
C GLU A 11 19.74 -19.60 -26.87
N PRO A 12 19.82 -19.78 -25.55
CA PRO A 12 19.47 -18.73 -24.63
C PRO A 12 20.50 -17.60 -24.78
N THR A 13 20.11 -16.52 -25.44
CA THR A 13 20.86 -15.25 -25.39
C THR A 13 20.95 -14.82 -23.93
N ILE A 14 22.14 -14.96 -23.31
CA ILE A 14 22.44 -14.40 -22.00
C ILE A 14 22.55 -12.88 -22.18
N THR A 15 21.41 -12.18 -22.18
CA THR A 15 21.43 -10.73 -22.03
C THR A 15 21.85 -10.43 -20.58
N SER A 16 22.99 -9.75 -20.43
CA SER A 16 23.50 -9.25 -19.17
C SER A 16 22.55 -8.20 -18.55
N THR A 17 21.45 -8.60 -17.92
CA THR A 17 20.39 -7.71 -17.41
C THR A 17 20.24 -7.73 -15.87
N THR A 18 21.31 -7.92 -15.11
CA THR A 18 21.17 -8.12 -13.64
C THR A 18 21.29 -6.84 -12.82
N PHE A 19 21.96 -5.80 -13.33
CA PHE A 19 22.23 -4.59 -12.55
C PHE A 19 21.13 -3.52 -12.64
N THR A 20 20.61 -3.24 -13.83
CA THR A 20 19.63 -2.16 -14.06
C THR A 20 18.26 -2.47 -13.45
N ASP A 21 17.82 -3.72 -13.52
CA ASP A 21 16.54 -4.17 -12.97
C ASP A 21 16.52 -4.10 -11.44
N SER A 22 17.63 -4.46 -10.79
CA SER A 22 17.77 -4.37 -9.32
C SER A 22 17.64 -2.93 -8.80
N ILE A 23 18.16 -1.96 -9.57
CA ILE A 23 18.11 -0.54 -9.24
C ILE A 23 16.68 -0.01 -9.41
N ASP A 24 15.96 -0.41 -10.45
CA ASP A 24 14.58 0.05 -10.65
C ASP A 24 13.61 -0.54 -9.63
N ILE A 25 13.78 -1.82 -9.26
CA ILE A 25 13.04 -2.44 -8.15
C ILE A 25 13.26 -1.66 -6.85
N SER A 26 14.49 -1.27 -6.56
CA SER A 26 14.84 -0.48 -5.36
C SER A 26 14.22 0.91 -5.37
N LYS A 27 14.25 1.60 -6.52
CA LYS A 27 13.59 2.92 -6.71
C LYS A 27 12.07 2.80 -6.57
N SER A 28 11.46 1.78 -7.14
CA SER A 28 10.02 1.48 -7.01
C SER A 28 9.63 1.25 -5.55
N ARG A 29 10.41 0.43 -4.83
CA ARG A 29 10.22 0.18 -3.38
C ARG A 29 10.30 1.48 -2.57
N MET A 30 11.27 2.34 -2.86
CA MET A 30 11.41 3.65 -2.19
C MET A 30 10.21 4.56 -2.47
N ARG A 31 9.75 4.65 -3.72
CA ARG A 31 8.55 5.43 -4.09
C ARG A 31 7.32 4.95 -3.33
N ARG A 32 7.12 3.62 -3.25
CA ARG A 32 6.04 2.99 -2.47
C ARG A 32 6.15 3.29 -0.98
N GLN A 33 7.33 3.20 -0.38
CA GLN A 33 7.54 3.55 1.03
C GLN A 33 7.22 5.02 1.34
N LYS A 34 7.62 5.94 0.45
CA LYS A 34 7.28 7.37 0.54
C LYS A 34 5.76 7.58 0.45
N ALA A 35 5.09 6.90 -0.48
CA ALA A 35 3.63 6.96 -0.62
C ALA A 35 2.91 6.43 0.64
N ASN A 36 3.32 5.27 1.15
CA ASN A 36 2.74 4.69 2.37
C ASN A 36 2.92 5.60 3.58
N THR A 37 4.04 6.32 3.67
CA THR A 37 4.28 7.27 4.75
C THR A 37 3.37 8.49 4.65
N ARG A 38 3.15 9.02 3.45
CA ARG A 38 2.16 10.08 3.24
C ARG A 38 0.76 9.65 3.64
N GLU A 39 0.34 8.44 3.26
CA GLU A 39 -0.99 7.94 3.60
C GLU A 39 -1.15 7.72 5.10
N ARG A 40 -0.12 7.21 5.79
CA ARG A 40 -0.12 7.15 7.26
C ARG A 40 -0.34 8.52 7.88
N ASN A 41 0.39 9.55 7.43
CA ASN A 41 0.25 10.91 7.94
C ASN A 41 -1.16 11.49 7.68
N ARG A 42 -1.72 11.24 6.50
CA ARG A 42 -3.11 11.62 6.18
C ARG A 42 -4.10 10.96 7.14
N MET A 43 -3.94 9.66 7.38
CA MET A 43 -4.78 8.90 8.31
C MET A 43 -4.61 9.34 9.76
N HIS A 44 -3.41 9.73 10.19
CA HIS A 44 -3.21 10.34 11.52
C HIS A 44 -4.02 11.64 11.66
N GLY A 45 -4.05 12.48 10.63
CA GLY A 45 -4.90 13.68 10.60
C GLY A 45 -6.38 13.36 10.73
N LEU A 46 -6.88 12.40 9.94
CA LEU A 46 -8.27 11.96 9.98
C LEU A 46 -8.65 11.36 11.34
N ASN A 47 -7.81 10.48 11.89
CA ASN A 47 -8.07 9.86 13.18
C ASN A 47 -8.07 10.90 14.32
N ARG A 48 -7.20 11.91 14.27
CA ARG A 48 -7.21 13.03 15.21
C ARG A 48 -8.49 13.84 15.13
N ALA A 49 -9.00 14.11 13.93
CA ALA A 49 -10.28 14.78 13.75
C ALA A 49 -11.44 13.94 14.30
N LEU A 50 -11.42 12.63 14.09
CA LEU A 50 -12.41 11.72 14.66
C LEU A 50 -12.36 11.67 16.20
N ASP A 51 -11.17 11.70 16.79
CA ASP A 51 -11.03 11.78 18.26
C ASP A 51 -11.58 13.10 18.81
N LYS A 52 -11.41 14.23 18.10
CA LYS A 52 -12.08 15.48 18.45
C LYS A 52 -13.60 15.38 18.35
N LEU A 53 -14.12 14.70 17.33
CA LEU A 53 -15.56 14.47 17.19
C LEU A 53 -16.12 13.67 18.37
N ARG A 54 -15.40 12.63 18.82
CA ARG A 54 -15.80 11.83 20.01
C ARG A 54 -16.02 12.68 21.26
N GLN A 55 -15.25 13.75 21.45
CA GLN A 55 -15.41 14.65 22.61
C GLN A 55 -16.71 15.45 22.58
N ARG A 56 -17.36 15.56 21.43
CA ARG A 56 -18.60 16.31 21.23
C ARG A 56 -19.82 15.40 21.08
N VAL A 57 -19.61 14.11 20.84
CA VAL A 57 -20.68 13.11 20.79
C VAL A 57 -21.17 12.85 22.22
N PRO A 58 -22.47 12.99 22.51
CA PRO A 58 -23.02 12.64 23.81
C PRO A 58 -22.86 11.14 24.07
N ILE A 59 -22.18 10.76 25.16
CA ILE A 59 -21.97 9.36 25.54
C ILE A 59 -22.56 9.12 26.92
N THR A 60 -23.29 8.02 27.11
CA THR A 60 -23.83 7.59 28.40
C THR A 60 -22.75 7.00 29.31
N THR A 61 -21.66 6.48 28.74
CA THR A 61 -20.51 5.93 29.45
C THR A 61 -19.24 6.74 29.15
N GLN A 62 -18.90 7.69 30.03
CA GLN A 62 -17.81 8.67 29.82
C GLN A 62 -16.42 8.07 29.49
N HIS A 63 -16.20 6.78 29.78
CA HIS A 63 -14.89 6.13 29.65
C HIS A 63 -14.75 5.20 28.44
N GLN A 64 -15.79 5.00 27.63
CA GLN A 64 -15.72 4.09 26.49
C GLN A 64 -15.39 4.81 25.18
N LYS A 65 -14.30 4.39 24.52
CA LYS A 65 -13.96 4.89 23.17
C LYS A 65 -14.86 4.22 22.13
N LEU A 66 -15.76 5.00 21.54
CA LEU A 66 -16.63 4.56 20.45
C LEU A 66 -15.83 4.16 19.19
N SER A 67 -16.29 3.14 18.49
CA SER A 67 -15.77 2.77 17.16
C SER A 67 -16.00 3.89 16.14
N LYS A 68 -15.36 3.79 14.96
CA LYS A 68 -15.50 4.81 13.91
C LYS A 68 -16.96 4.97 13.47
N ILE A 69 -17.66 3.85 13.25
CA ILE A 69 -19.04 3.85 12.75
C ILE A 69 -20.01 4.38 13.80
N GLU A 70 -19.85 3.99 15.07
CA GLU A 70 -20.69 4.48 16.17
C GLU A 70 -20.53 6.00 16.35
N THR A 71 -19.28 6.48 16.32
CA THR A 71 -19.00 7.92 16.44
C THR A 71 -19.73 8.71 15.35
N LEU A 72 -19.69 8.23 14.10
CA LEU A 72 -20.34 8.91 12.97
C LEU A 72 -21.87 8.85 13.06
N ARG A 73 -22.44 7.70 13.44
CA ARG A 73 -23.89 7.53 13.58
C ARG A 73 -24.48 8.40 14.69
N LEU A 74 -23.78 8.53 15.81
CA LEU A 74 -24.25 9.36 16.92
C LEU A 74 -24.08 10.86 16.65
N ALA A 75 -23.09 11.24 15.84
CA ALA A 75 -22.86 12.64 15.45
C ALA A 75 -23.80 13.16 14.35
N SER A 76 -24.47 12.28 13.61
CA SER A 76 -25.34 12.64 12.49
C SER A 76 -26.81 12.89 12.86
N ASN A 77 -27.15 12.85 14.15
CA ASN A 77 -28.51 13.03 14.66
C ASN A 77 -28.76 14.46 15.12
#